data_AF-Q20941-F1
#
_entry.id   AF-Q20941-F1
#
_cell.length_a   1.000
_cell.length_b   1.000
_cell.length_c   1.000
_cell.angle_alpha   90.00
_cell.angle_beta   90.00
_cell.angle_gamma   90.00
#
_symmetry.space_group_name_H-M   'P 1'
#
loop_
_entity.id
_entity.type
_entity.pdbx_description
1 polymer ?
#
loop_
_entity_poly.entity_id
_entity_poly.type
_entity_poly.pdbx_seq_one_letter_code
_entity_poly.pdbx_strand_id
1 'polypeptide(L)'
;MSRERANARERCRQKSIGNAFNMLRNHLPKQLRDRKPSKAETLKSAAQYISHLLRILEKEIENSSNNLKDEHQKDPSLTTPSHLNSKIEVCYAHQNGEWVPPECHFVVNYD
;
A
#
# COMPACT_ATOMS: atom_id res chain seq x y z
N MET A 1 11.66 34.48 -1.10
CA MET A 1 11.69 33.13 -0.48
C MET A 1 10.55 32.18 -0.88
N SER A 2 9.44 32.60 -1.52
CA SER A 2 8.26 31.73 -1.65
C SER A 2 8.32 30.68 -2.78
N ARG A 3 8.70 31.06 -4.00
CA ARG A 3 8.56 30.18 -5.19
C ARG A 3 9.55 29.01 -5.23
N GLU A 4 10.82 29.25 -4.95
CA GLU A 4 11.85 28.20 -4.97
C GLU A 4 11.59 27.15 -3.89
N ARG A 5 11.22 27.59 -2.67
CA ARG A 5 10.84 26.70 -1.58
C ARG A 5 9.59 25.88 -1.95
N ALA A 6 8.56 26.49 -2.53
CA ALA A 6 7.38 25.77 -3.01
C ALA A 6 7.72 24.74 -4.11
N ASN A 7 8.56 25.12 -5.08
CA ASN A 7 9.02 24.21 -6.15
C ASN A 7 9.86 23.05 -5.59
N ALA A 8 10.68 23.29 -4.56
CA ALA A 8 11.45 22.25 -3.88
C ALA A 8 10.53 21.26 -3.15
N ARG A 9 9.51 21.77 -2.43
CA ARG A 9 8.48 20.94 -1.79
C ARG A 9 7.73 20.08 -2.81
N GLU A 10 7.26 20.66 -3.92
CA GLU A 10 6.52 19.91 -4.94
C GLU A 10 7.39 18.83 -5.60
N ARG A 11 8.67 19.13 -5.90
CA ARG A 11 9.60 18.11 -6.40
C ARG A 11 9.75 16.95 -5.42
N CYS A 12 9.83 17.25 -4.13
CA CYS A 12 9.99 16.22 -3.13
C CYS A 12 8.72 15.40 -2.91
N ARG A 13 7.53 16.03 -2.94
CA ARG A 13 6.25 15.33 -2.96
C ARG A 13 6.13 14.38 -4.16
N GLN A 14 6.54 14.82 -5.35
CA GLN A 14 6.57 13.98 -6.54
C GLN A 14 7.58 12.82 -6.41
N LYS A 15 8.73 13.06 -5.78
CA LYS A 15 9.74 12.01 -5.49
C LYS A 15 9.16 10.94 -4.56
N SER A 16 8.46 11.33 -3.50
CA SER A 16 7.74 10.43 -2.60
C SER A 16 6.75 9.52 -3.33
N ILE A 17 5.89 10.12 -4.15
CA ILE A 17 4.92 9.39 -4.97
C ILE A 17 5.66 8.45 -5.93
N GLY A 18 6.75 8.91 -6.55
CA GLY A 18 7.60 8.09 -7.40
C GLY A 18 8.15 6.85 -6.69
N ASN A 19 8.62 7.02 -5.45
CA ASN A 19 9.10 5.92 -4.61
C ASN A 19 7.98 4.93 -4.28
N ALA A 20 6.79 5.41 -3.91
CA ALA A 20 5.62 4.55 -3.65
C ALA A 20 5.22 3.72 -4.89
N PHE A 21 5.25 4.33 -6.09
CA PHE A 21 5.04 3.62 -7.35
C PHE A 21 6.11 2.54 -7.60
N ASN A 22 7.38 2.82 -7.27
CA ASN A 22 8.46 1.84 -7.40
C ASN A 22 8.28 0.66 -6.42
N MET A 23 7.91 0.93 -5.17
CA MET A 23 7.55 -0.11 -4.21
C MET A 23 6.40 -0.97 -4.73
N LEU A 24 5.33 -0.36 -5.25
CA LEU A 24 4.20 -1.09 -5.82
C LEU A 24 4.63 -2.01 -6.98
N ARG A 25 5.54 -1.54 -7.87
CA ARG A 25 6.08 -2.37 -8.96
C ARG A 25 6.90 -3.57 -8.48
N ASN A 26 7.50 -3.50 -7.30
CA ASN A 26 8.26 -4.63 -6.74
C ASN A 26 7.35 -5.79 -6.32
N HIS A 27 6.08 -5.52 -6.02
CA HIS A 27 5.07 -6.54 -5.73
C HIS A 27 4.40 -7.14 -6.97
N LEU A 28 4.64 -6.57 -8.16
CA LEU A 28 4.13 -7.14 -9.40
C LEU A 28 4.93 -8.38 -9.83
N PRO A 29 4.30 -9.31 -10.58
CA PRO A 29 5.00 -10.39 -11.27
C PRO A 29 6.18 -9.86 -12.09
N LYS A 30 7.29 -10.60 -12.09
CA LYS A 30 8.56 -10.20 -12.72
C LYS A 30 8.39 -9.72 -14.18
N GLN A 31 7.61 -10.45 -14.97
CA GLN A 31 7.33 -10.16 -16.37
C GLN A 31 6.65 -8.80 -16.57
N LEU A 32 5.82 -8.38 -15.63
CA LEU A 32 5.16 -7.07 -15.64
C LEU A 32 6.10 -5.97 -15.14
N ARG A 33 6.92 -6.26 -14.13
CA ARG A 33 7.93 -5.33 -13.61
C ARG A 33 9.00 -4.98 -14.66
N ASP A 34 9.52 -5.98 -15.37
CA ASP A 34 10.64 -5.82 -16.31
C ASP A 34 10.27 -4.96 -17.53
N ARG A 35 8.97 -4.89 -17.89
CA ARG A 35 8.45 -3.99 -18.93
C ARG A 35 8.41 -2.51 -18.52
N LYS A 36 8.75 -2.18 -17.27
CA LYS A 36 8.72 -0.82 -16.70
C LYS A 36 7.36 -0.14 -16.94
N PRO A 37 6.27 -0.66 -16.35
CA PRO A 37 4.91 -0.21 -16.64
C PRO A 37 4.71 1.26 -16.25
N SER A 38 3.94 1.98 -17.05
CA SER A 38 3.50 3.34 -16.77
C SER A 38 2.75 3.42 -15.42
N LYS A 39 2.49 4.64 -14.92
CA LYS A 39 1.72 4.81 -13.67
C LYS A 39 0.35 4.12 -13.76
N ALA A 40 -0.38 4.34 -14.85
CA ALA A 40 -1.69 3.74 -15.07
C ALA A 40 -1.63 2.21 -15.18
N GLU A 41 -0.66 1.67 -15.92
CA GLU A 41 -0.47 0.22 -16.04
C GLU A 41 -0.06 -0.42 -14.72
N THR A 42 0.75 0.27 -13.90
CA THR A 42 1.15 -0.21 -12.57
C THR A 42 -0.10 -0.39 -11.69
N LEU A 43 -0.99 0.61 -11.67
CA LEU A 43 -2.24 0.53 -10.90
C LEU A 43 -3.15 -0.59 -11.40
N LYS A 44 -3.37 -0.68 -12.72
CA LYS A 44 -4.21 -1.73 -13.33
C LYS A 44 -3.66 -3.13 -13.04
N SER A 45 -2.36 -3.33 -13.25
CA SER A 45 -1.69 -4.62 -13.04
C SER A 45 -1.73 -5.04 -11.57
N ALA A 46 -1.54 -4.10 -10.65
CA ALA A 46 -1.59 -4.38 -9.21
C ALA A 46 -2.99 -4.84 -8.79
N ALA A 47 -4.03 -4.13 -9.23
CA ALA A 47 -5.41 -4.51 -8.95
C ALA A 47 -5.75 -5.90 -9.50
N GLN A 48 -5.38 -6.17 -10.76
CA GLN A 48 -5.57 -7.47 -11.40
C GLN A 48 -4.82 -8.59 -10.66
N TYR A 49 -3.59 -8.32 -10.22
CA TYR A 49 -2.79 -9.29 -9.51
C TYR A 49 -3.37 -9.62 -8.12
N ILE A 50 -3.83 -8.62 -7.37
CA ILE A 50 -4.56 -8.82 -6.11
C ILE A 50 -5.78 -9.72 -6.35
N SER A 51 -6.62 -9.41 -7.34
CA SER A 51 -7.79 -10.23 -7.66
C SER A 51 -7.42 -11.65 -8.11
N HIS A 52 -6.29 -11.83 -8.78
CA HIS A 52 -5.80 -13.14 -9.17
C HIS A 52 -5.37 -13.98 -7.96
N LEU A 53 -4.59 -13.40 -7.04
CA LEU A 53 -4.15 -14.07 -5.83
C LEU A 53 -5.34 -14.44 -4.93
N LEU A 54 -6.32 -13.54 -4.75
CA LEU A 54 -7.54 -13.83 -3.98
C LEU A 54 -8.28 -15.05 -4.52
N ARG A 55 -8.48 -15.14 -5.85
CA ARG A 55 -9.12 -16.30 -6.48
C ARG A 55 -8.37 -17.61 -6.27
N ILE A 56 -7.03 -17.57 -6.26
CA ILE A 56 -6.21 -18.76 -5.97
C ILE A 56 -6.44 -19.23 -4.54
N LEU A 57 -6.46 -18.29 -3.58
CA LEU A 57 -6.69 -18.60 -2.17
C LEU A 57 -8.10 -19.14 -1.91
N GLU A 58 -9.13 -18.56 -2.52
CA GLU A 58 -10.51 -19.04 -2.45
C GLU A 58 -10.63 -20.49 -2.94
N LYS A 59 -10.03 -20.79 -4.11
CA LYS A 59 -10.01 -22.15 -4.66
C LYS A 59 -9.32 -23.15 -3.71
N GLU A 60 -8.25 -22.74 -3.03
CA GLU A 60 -7.53 -23.59 -2.09
C GLU A 60 -8.36 -23.91 -0.83
N ILE A 61 -9.09 -22.91 -0.32
CA ILE A 61 -10.02 -23.06 0.80
C ILE A 61 -11.16 -24.03 0.42
N GLU A 62 -11.72 -23.90 -0.79
CA GLU A 62 -12.75 -24.80 -1.30
C GLU A 62 -12.23 -26.24 -1.44
N ASN A 63 -11.04 -26.44 -2.01
CA ASN A 63 -10.43 -27.78 -2.13
C ASN A 63 -10.18 -28.43 -0.76
N SER A 64 -9.74 -27.65 0.22
CA SER A 64 -9.50 -28.12 1.59
C SER A 64 -10.80 -28.47 2.31
N SER A 65 -11.86 -27.68 2.13
CA SER A 65 -13.18 -27.96 2.72
C SER A 65 -13.81 -29.24 2.16
N ASN A 66 -13.56 -29.58 0.90
CA ASN A 66 -14.03 -30.84 0.32
C ASN A 66 -13.37 -32.09 0.94
N ASN A 67 -12.24 -31.95 1.65
CA ASN A 67 -11.59 -33.07 2.36
C ASN A 67 -12.11 -33.25 3.81
N LEU A 68 -12.76 -32.24 4.39
CA LEU A 68 -13.31 -32.26 5.76
C LEU A 68 -14.83 -32.43 5.71
N LYS A 69 -15.27 -33.57 5.16
CA LYS A 69 -16.65 -34.06 5.33
C LYS A 69 -16.62 -35.47 5.90
N ASP A 70 -15.95 -35.62 7.03
CA ASP A 70 -16.31 -36.63 8.03
C ASP A 70 -15.97 -36.07 9.42
N GLU A 71 -16.79 -36.43 10.40
CA GLU A 71 -16.74 -36.04 11.83
C GLU A 71 -17.40 -34.71 12.27
N HIS A 72 -18.70 -34.89 12.57
CA HIS A 72 -19.40 -34.56 13.83
C HIS A 72 -19.44 -33.12 14.39
N GLN A 73 -20.68 -32.67 14.57
CA GLN A 73 -21.15 -31.44 15.19
C GLN A 73 -20.65 -31.24 16.64
N LYS A 74 -20.13 -30.03 16.93
CA LYS A 74 -20.16 -29.34 18.24
C LYS A 74 -19.80 -27.86 18.00
N ASP A 75 -20.79 -27.00 17.85
CA ASP A 75 -21.42 -26.15 18.90
C ASP A 75 -20.70 -24.78 19.02
N PRO A 76 -21.44 -23.66 19.11
CA PRO A 76 -20.94 -22.33 18.81
C PRO A 76 -20.49 -21.60 20.07
N SER A 77 -19.44 -20.78 19.95
CA SER A 77 -19.31 -19.46 20.57
C SER A 77 -17.83 -19.05 20.60
N LEU A 78 -17.57 -17.81 20.19
CA LEU A 78 -16.85 -16.79 20.98
C LEU A 78 -16.25 -15.74 20.04
N THR A 79 -17.01 -14.65 19.92
CA THR A 79 -16.61 -13.25 20.07
C THR A 79 -15.47 -12.71 19.19
N THR A 80 -15.89 -11.89 18.23
CA THR A 80 -15.09 -10.96 17.44
C THR A 80 -14.33 -9.94 18.32
N PRO A 81 -12.98 -9.90 18.29
CA PRO A 81 -12.24 -8.82 18.91
C PRO A 81 -12.22 -7.60 17.97
N SER A 82 -13.12 -6.65 18.21
CA SER A 82 -13.11 -5.32 17.59
C SER A 82 -12.07 -4.42 18.25
N HIS A 83 -10.78 -4.60 17.95
CA HIS A 83 -9.75 -3.66 18.45
C HIS A 83 -8.52 -3.56 17.53
N LEU A 84 -8.73 -3.13 16.28
CA LEU A 84 -7.64 -2.73 15.38
C LEU A 84 -8.03 -1.49 14.55
N ASN A 85 -8.65 -0.50 15.18
CA ASN A 85 -8.53 0.88 14.70
C ASN A 85 -7.66 1.63 15.71
N SER A 86 -6.44 1.13 15.96
CA SER A 86 -5.40 1.97 16.54
C SER A 86 -5.24 3.14 15.59
N LYS A 87 -5.73 4.30 16.03
CA LYS A 87 -5.48 5.63 15.49
C LYS A 87 -4.13 5.61 14.79
N ILE A 88 -4.14 5.51 13.46
CA ILE A 88 -2.92 5.67 12.67
C ILE A 88 -2.57 7.14 12.89
N GLU A 89 -1.72 7.37 13.89
CA GLU A 89 -1.12 8.65 14.13
C GLU A 89 -0.10 8.84 13.01
N VAL A 90 -0.60 9.32 11.87
CA VAL A 90 0.27 9.87 10.85
C VAL A 90 0.80 11.15 11.47
N CYS A 91 2.02 11.08 12.02
CA CYS A 91 2.77 12.26 12.42
C CYS A 91 3.03 13.09 11.16
N TYR A 92 2.06 13.94 10.81
CA TYR A 92 2.26 14.97 9.80
C TYR A 92 3.24 15.97 10.39
N ALA A 93 4.45 15.95 9.88
CA ALA A 93 5.40 16.96 10.26
C ALA A 93 5.03 18.27 9.56
N HIS A 94 4.74 19.26 10.39
CA HIS A 94 4.49 20.62 9.96
C HIS A 94 5.79 21.40 10.17
N GLN A 95 6.34 22.00 9.13
CA GLN A 95 7.41 22.99 9.27
C GLN A 95 6.85 24.34 8.85
N ASN A 96 6.76 25.28 9.80
CA ASN A 96 6.21 26.63 9.60
C ASN A 96 4.77 26.64 9.03
N GLY A 97 3.93 25.69 9.45
CA GLY A 97 2.50 25.64 9.09
C GLY A 97 2.18 25.01 7.72
N GLU A 98 3.17 24.51 6.98
CA GLU A 98 2.97 23.87 5.68
C GLU A 98 3.32 22.37 5.76
N TRP A 99 2.51 21.51 5.13
CA TRP A 99 2.72 20.07 5.13
C TRP A 99 3.96 19.72 4.31
N VAL A 100 4.92 19.05 4.94
CA VAL A 100 6.14 18.56 4.29
C VAL A 100 6.22 17.05 4.53
N PRO A 101 6.26 16.22 3.47
CA PRO A 101 6.49 14.79 3.65
C PRO A 101 7.80 14.56 4.41
N PRO A 102 7.93 13.51 5.25
CA PRO A 102 9.12 13.28 6.08
C PRO A 102 10.40 13.14 5.25
N GLU A 103 10.31 12.55 4.06
CA GLU A 103 11.41 12.48 3.09
C GLU A 103 11.87 13.84 2.53
N CYS A 104 11.15 14.93 2.84
CA CYS A 104 11.37 16.27 2.31
C CYS A 104 11.87 17.28 3.36
N HIS A 105 12.00 16.89 4.63
CA HIS A 105 12.46 17.78 5.71
C HIS A 105 13.81 18.43 5.46
N PHE A 106 14.76 17.72 4.84
CA PHE A 106 16.08 18.28 4.56
C PHE A 106 16.07 19.33 3.45
N VAL A 107 15.10 19.28 2.53
CA VAL A 107 15.11 20.12 1.32
C VAL A 107 14.72 21.57 1.63
N VAL A 108 14.09 21.82 2.79
CA VAL A 108 13.62 23.15 3.19
C VAL A 108 14.61 23.91 4.09
N ASN A 109 15.74 23.29 4.46
CA ASN A 109 16.83 23.94 5.17
C ASN A 109 17.92 24.37 4.17
N TYR A 110 17.65 25.41 3.40
CA TYR A 110 18.70 26.23 2.79
C TYR A 110 18.57 27.61 3.43
N ASP A 111 19.65 28.04 4.09
CA ASP A 111 19.81 29.35 4.76
C ASP A 111 19.31 30.52 3.89
#